data_AF-A0A0D1ZDN0-F1
#
_entry.id   AF-A0A0D1ZDN0-F1
#
_cell.length_a   1.000
_cell.length_b   1.000
_cell.length_c   1.000
_cell.angle_alpha   90.00
_cell.angle_beta   90.00
_cell.angle_gamma   90.00
#
_symmetry.space_group_name_H-M   'P 1'
#
loop_
_entity.id
_entity.type
_entity.pdbx_description
1 polymer ?
#
loop_
_entity_poly.entity_id
_entity_poly.type
_entity_poly.pdbx_seq_one_letter_code
_entity_poly.pdbx_strand_id
1 'polypeptide(L)'
;MPATSSDAVDSDELQPTDFEALVQLLSACKRCRKSRKRCDTQLPACANCSRAGTDCVFFDHVSKEMLPRRYVASMISHLKQLEARSLAKSDAGMESRAGSLSSFESHQVFPVRHSISDLGEDGPAAVHGEFTLRWRDDMAASVPCPPLSTACQALIDQDLHDFLISTFVDTLQGPYPILDSNSPFLQRPLSHCDKLSPWETCSLKMVYSIACHCIPANDTRLVLLSDVLYKEATGYVEEITADQNVESLQTIVLLALRGQFDGRNGSAGQQIAFAHRLETELTSREADEAVPALQRLKRIIYCISNQVSTALDRPSGLAAPENLTSTTDEADVLFHLAALQLHMRGDRPIDPAQLDFLTKSMAREWSPLVRTSLCETRFLLRPTQESAMQLLESYMGDGMILTIFVSRWTYNAVTFLLSNSGDTICQQGYQLGMRVLDRCALKWPNTRVLRRALQDRAYPSKQ
;
A
#
# COMPACT_ATOMS: atom_id res chain seq x y z
N MET A 1 -23.05 -53.87 -32.88
CA MET A 1 -22.39 -54.22 -31.59
C MET A 1 -21.37 -55.31 -31.85
N PRO A 2 -20.20 -55.38 -31.18
CA PRO A 2 -19.52 -54.43 -30.28
C PRO A 2 -18.03 -54.12 -30.66
N ALA A 3 -17.47 -53.12 -29.96
CA ALA A 3 -16.08 -52.83 -29.52
C ALA A 3 -14.82 -53.03 -30.41
N THR A 4 -13.96 -52.00 -30.50
CA THR A 4 -12.55 -51.99 -29.96
C THR A 4 -11.82 -50.63 -30.18
N SER A 5 -10.96 -50.29 -29.19
CA SER A 5 -9.86 -49.29 -29.08
C SER A 5 -10.11 -47.83 -29.51
N SER A 6 -10.16 -46.83 -28.61
CA SER A 6 -9.08 -46.27 -27.78
C SER A 6 -7.87 -45.76 -28.59
N ASP A 7 -7.83 -44.45 -28.85
CA ASP A 7 -6.58 -43.68 -28.85
C ASP A 7 -6.90 -42.29 -28.29
N ALA A 8 -6.42 -42.07 -27.08
CA ALA A 8 -6.38 -40.78 -26.42
C ALA A 8 -5.23 -39.97 -27.03
N VAL A 9 -5.54 -38.79 -27.57
CA VAL A 9 -4.50 -37.79 -27.87
C VAL A 9 -4.38 -36.90 -26.65
N ASP A 10 -3.26 -37.11 -25.98
CA ASP A 10 -2.74 -36.39 -24.83
C ASP A 10 -2.74 -34.87 -25.07
N SER A 11 -3.40 -34.13 -24.19
CA SER A 11 -3.40 -32.67 -24.18
C SER A 11 -2.24 -32.23 -23.30
N ASP A 12 -1.04 -32.24 -23.88
CA ASP A 12 0.19 -31.84 -23.19
C ASP A 12 0.08 -30.39 -22.71
N GLU A 13 0.21 -30.26 -21.40
CA GLU A 13 0.07 -29.07 -20.58
C GLU A 13 1.27 -28.15 -20.83
N LEU A 14 1.08 -27.08 -21.61
CA LEU A 14 2.11 -26.07 -21.84
C LEU A 14 2.49 -25.37 -20.52
N GLN A 15 3.59 -25.81 -19.92
CA GLN A 15 4.24 -25.17 -18.78
C GLN A 15 4.75 -23.75 -19.16
N PRO A 16 4.50 -22.70 -18.36
CA PRO A 16 4.81 -21.31 -18.69
C PRO A 16 6.28 -20.93 -18.46
N THR A 17 7.22 -21.72 -18.98
CA THR A 17 8.68 -21.40 -18.91
C THR A 17 9.36 -21.31 -20.28
N ASP A 18 8.71 -21.71 -21.37
CA ASP A 18 9.24 -21.53 -22.72
C ASP A 18 8.93 -20.15 -23.29
N PHE A 19 9.74 -19.16 -22.90
CA PHE A 19 9.76 -17.83 -23.50
C PHE A 19 9.81 -17.86 -25.03
N GLU A 20 10.42 -18.90 -25.61
CA GLU A 20 10.50 -19.08 -27.05
C GLU A 20 9.13 -19.35 -27.69
N ALA A 21 8.24 -20.09 -27.00
CA ALA A 21 6.86 -20.31 -27.45
C ALA A 21 6.04 -19.00 -27.40
N LEU A 22 6.22 -18.17 -26.36
CA LEU A 22 5.55 -16.87 -26.23
C LEU A 22 6.01 -15.86 -27.31
N VAL A 23 7.28 -15.88 -27.68
CA VAL A 23 7.81 -15.04 -28.77
C VAL A 23 7.20 -15.42 -30.12
N GLN A 24 6.89 -16.70 -30.34
CA GLN A 24 6.24 -17.15 -31.57
C GLN A 24 4.78 -16.70 -31.68
N LEU A 25 4.11 -16.40 -30.56
CA LEU A 25 2.76 -15.83 -30.52
C LEU A 25 2.71 -14.32 -30.86
N LEU A 26 3.86 -13.65 -30.95
CA LEU A 26 3.91 -12.22 -31.27
C LEU A 26 3.33 -11.93 -32.66
N SER A 27 2.57 -10.85 -32.73
CA SER A 27 1.92 -10.42 -33.96
C SER A 27 2.95 -10.10 -35.06
N ALA A 28 2.58 -10.38 -36.32
CA ALA A 28 3.43 -10.07 -37.47
C ALA A 28 3.73 -8.56 -37.54
N CYS A 29 4.99 -8.18 -37.82
CA CYS A 29 5.39 -6.78 -37.84
C CYS A 29 4.70 -5.98 -38.96
N LYS A 30 4.60 -4.65 -38.78
CA LYS A 30 3.94 -3.71 -39.70
C LYS A 30 4.44 -3.85 -41.13
N ARG A 31 5.75 -4.02 -41.31
CA ARG A 31 6.38 -4.13 -42.63
C ARG A 31 6.00 -5.43 -43.32
N CYS A 32 6.11 -6.57 -42.63
CA CYS A 32 5.72 -7.88 -43.16
C CYS A 32 4.21 -7.94 -43.48
N ARG A 33 3.36 -7.34 -42.64
CA ARG A 33 1.92 -7.17 -42.91
C ARG A 33 1.69 -6.33 -44.18
N LYS A 34 2.32 -5.15 -44.28
CA LYS A 34 2.19 -4.25 -45.44
C LYS A 34 2.68 -4.90 -46.74
N SER A 35 3.77 -5.68 -46.68
CA SER A 35 4.34 -6.37 -47.84
C SER A 35 3.71 -7.73 -48.13
N ARG A 36 2.70 -8.17 -47.35
CA ARG A 36 2.08 -9.51 -47.43
C ARG A 36 3.09 -10.66 -47.43
N LYS A 37 4.15 -10.56 -46.61
CA LYS A 37 5.17 -11.61 -46.44
C LYS A 37 5.05 -12.23 -45.05
N ARG A 38 5.34 -13.53 -44.94
CA ARG A 38 5.37 -14.23 -43.64
C ARG A 38 6.43 -13.59 -42.73
N CYS A 39 6.04 -13.29 -41.50
CA CYS A 39 6.94 -12.84 -40.45
C CYS A 39 7.38 -14.06 -39.64
N ASP A 40 8.67 -14.29 -39.55
CA ASP A 40 9.34 -15.35 -38.79
C ASP A 40 9.42 -15.06 -37.28
N THR A 41 8.83 -13.94 -36.86
CA THR A 41 8.69 -13.48 -35.46
C THR A 41 9.95 -13.53 -34.59
N GLN A 42 11.15 -13.58 -35.18
CA GLN A 42 12.42 -13.52 -34.45
C GLN A 42 12.67 -12.15 -33.80
N LEU A 43 13.51 -12.18 -32.76
CA LEU A 43 14.01 -11.03 -32.00
C LEU A 43 15.52 -10.91 -32.21
N PRO A 44 16.11 -9.70 -32.25
CA PRO A 44 15.49 -8.38 -32.04
C PRO A 44 14.73 -7.82 -33.26
N ALA A 45 14.87 -8.45 -34.43
CA ALA A 45 14.13 -8.11 -35.64
C ALA A 45 13.88 -9.38 -36.46
N CYS A 46 12.79 -9.40 -37.22
CA CYS A 46 12.50 -10.51 -38.14
C CYS A 46 13.48 -10.52 -39.33
N ALA A 47 13.74 -11.67 -39.95
CA ALA A 47 14.73 -11.80 -41.03
C ALA A 47 14.47 -10.88 -42.23
N ASN A 48 13.21 -10.54 -42.51
CA ASN A 48 12.84 -9.60 -43.57
C ASN A 48 13.17 -8.15 -43.23
N CYS A 49 13.00 -7.76 -41.96
CA CYS A 49 13.35 -6.42 -41.48
C CYS A 49 14.86 -6.26 -41.33
N SER A 50 15.53 -7.27 -40.79
CA SER A 50 16.99 -7.32 -40.66
C SER A 50 17.70 -7.14 -42.01
N ARG A 51 17.30 -7.91 -43.04
CA ARG A 51 17.89 -7.82 -44.39
C ARG A 51 17.73 -6.47 -45.09
N ALA A 52 16.78 -5.64 -44.66
CA ALA A 52 16.59 -4.33 -45.26
C ALA A 52 16.98 -3.17 -44.34
N GLY A 53 17.60 -3.47 -43.18
CA GLY A 53 18.11 -2.46 -42.26
C GLY A 53 17.04 -1.51 -41.71
N THR A 54 15.78 -1.93 -41.65
CA THR A 54 14.66 -1.11 -41.16
C THR A 54 14.18 -1.59 -39.81
N ASP A 55 13.69 -0.66 -38.98
CA ASP A 55 13.13 -0.99 -37.67
C ASP A 55 11.93 -1.96 -37.76
N CYS A 56 11.90 -2.92 -36.83
CA CYS A 56 10.93 -4.02 -36.83
C CYS A 56 9.86 -3.77 -35.75
N VAL A 57 8.77 -3.13 -36.14
CA VAL A 57 7.71 -2.67 -35.22
C VAL A 57 6.42 -3.46 -35.43
N PHE A 58 5.77 -3.87 -34.35
CA PHE A 58 4.46 -4.54 -34.35
C PHE A 58 3.45 -3.75 -33.53
N PHE A 59 2.17 -4.01 -33.75
CA PHE A 59 1.10 -3.40 -32.96
C PHE A 59 0.78 -4.35 -31.80
N ASP A 60 0.81 -3.82 -30.58
CA ASP A 60 0.39 -4.54 -29.39
C ASP A 60 -1.07 -4.17 -29.03
N HIS A 61 -1.89 -5.20 -28.83
CA HIS A 61 -3.32 -5.04 -28.61
C HIS A 61 -3.67 -4.70 -27.15
N VAL A 62 -2.75 -4.97 -26.21
CA VAL A 62 -2.94 -4.67 -24.78
C VAL A 62 -2.61 -3.20 -24.49
N SER A 63 -1.42 -2.75 -24.88
CA SER A 63 -0.96 -1.36 -24.71
C SER A 63 -1.53 -0.38 -25.75
N LYS A 64 -2.14 -0.89 -26.83
CA LYS A 64 -2.69 -0.11 -27.96
C LYS A 64 -1.65 0.79 -28.67
N GLU A 65 -0.38 0.43 -28.62
CA GLU A 65 0.72 1.18 -29.22
C GLU A 65 1.59 0.33 -30.18
N MET A 66 2.46 1.02 -30.92
CA MET A 66 3.39 0.41 -31.87
C MET A 66 4.74 0.15 -31.21
N LEU A 67 5.05 -1.10 -30.90
CA LEU A 67 6.25 -1.49 -30.17
C LEU A 67 7.34 -2.09 -31.07
N PRO A 68 8.61 -1.70 -30.89
CA PRO A 68 9.71 -2.29 -31.63
C PRO A 68 10.11 -3.65 -31.02
N ARG A 69 10.43 -4.65 -31.85
CA ARG A 69 10.80 -5.99 -31.38
C ARG A 69 12.08 -6.03 -30.54
N ARG A 70 13.00 -5.09 -30.77
CA ARG A 70 14.16 -4.86 -29.90
C ARG A 70 13.79 -4.56 -28.45
N TYR A 71 12.65 -3.93 -28.19
CA TYR A 71 12.17 -3.68 -26.83
C TYR A 71 11.82 -5.00 -26.13
N VAL A 72 11.11 -5.90 -26.82
CA VAL A 72 10.80 -7.25 -26.32
C VAL A 72 12.09 -8.05 -26.07
N ALA A 73 13.07 -7.96 -26.97
CA ALA A 73 14.37 -8.61 -26.80
C ALA A 73 15.11 -8.11 -25.54
N SER A 74 15.08 -6.80 -25.28
CA SER A 74 15.67 -6.19 -24.09
C SER A 74 15.00 -6.68 -22.81
N MET A 75 13.67 -6.79 -22.80
CA MET A 75 12.91 -7.31 -21.65
C MET A 75 13.26 -8.76 -21.34
N ILE A 76 13.31 -9.63 -22.36
CA ILE A 76 13.69 -11.04 -22.19
C ILE A 76 15.13 -11.17 -21.67
N SER A 77 16.07 -10.37 -22.22
CA SER A 77 17.45 -10.36 -21.73
C SER A 77 17.55 -9.93 -20.27
N HIS A 78 16.73 -8.95 -19.85
CA HIS A 78 16.69 -8.49 -18.49
C HIS A 78 16.14 -9.55 -17.53
N LEU A 79 15.06 -10.24 -17.92
CA LEU A 79 14.51 -11.36 -17.15
C LEU A 79 15.53 -12.49 -16.96
N LYS A 80 16.21 -12.94 -18.03
CA LYS A 80 17.27 -13.96 -17.93
C LYS A 80 18.41 -13.54 -17.00
N GLN A 81 18.77 -12.25 -17.01
CA GLN A 81 19.79 -11.72 -16.11
C GLN A 81 19.34 -11.72 -14.64
N LEU A 82 18.06 -11.46 -14.39
CA LEU A 82 17.47 -11.52 -13.05
C LEU A 82 17.37 -12.96 -12.55
N GLU A 83 16.96 -13.90 -13.41
CA GLU A 83 16.93 -15.34 -13.10
C GLU A 83 18.34 -15.89 -12.80
N ALA A 84 19.35 -15.51 -13.57
CA ALA A 84 20.73 -15.90 -13.29
C ALA A 84 21.24 -15.35 -11.94
N ARG A 85 20.81 -14.15 -11.56
CA ARG A 85 21.15 -13.54 -10.26
C ARG A 85 20.41 -14.18 -9.09
N SER A 86 19.19 -14.67 -9.29
CA SER A 86 18.44 -15.37 -8.25
C SER A 86 19.04 -16.76 -7.98
N LEU A 87 19.42 -17.48 -9.03
CA LEU A 87 20.08 -18.79 -8.95
C LEU A 87 21.48 -18.72 -8.32
N ALA A 88 22.26 -17.67 -8.63
CA ALA A 88 23.59 -17.48 -8.03
C ALA A 88 23.54 -17.14 -6.53
N LYS A 89 22.40 -16.67 -6.00
CA LYS A 89 22.21 -16.34 -4.57
C LYS A 89 21.69 -17.52 -3.75
N SER A 90 21.09 -18.53 -4.37
CA SER A 90 20.58 -19.73 -3.68
C SER A 90 21.66 -20.75 -3.30
N ASP A 91 22.86 -20.68 -3.89
CA ASP A 91 23.95 -21.65 -3.67
C ASP A 91 24.84 -21.34 -2.43
N ALA A 92 24.63 -20.20 -1.77
CA ALA A 92 25.43 -19.78 -0.61
C ALA A 92 24.79 -20.05 0.76
N GLY A 93 23.70 -20.82 0.82
CA GLY A 93 23.10 -21.19 2.10
C GLY A 93 21.84 -22.02 1.97
N MET A 94 22.01 -23.34 1.81
CA MET A 94 20.93 -24.30 2.03
C MET A 94 21.52 -25.68 2.38
N GLU A 95 21.43 -26.08 3.65
CA GLU A 95 21.31 -27.50 3.99
C GLU A 95 19.89 -27.76 4.52
N SER A 96 19.17 -28.59 3.75
CA SER A 96 18.05 -29.47 4.14
C SER A 96 16.82 -28.82 4.81
N ARG A 97 15.61 -28.88 4.22
CA ARG A 97 14.94 -30.15 3.88
C ARG A 97 13.78 -29.92 2.90
N ALA A 98 13.71 -30.77 1.87
CA ALA A 98 12.64 -30.85 0.90
C ALA A 98 11.48 -31.74 1.39
N GLY A 99 10.27 -31.46 0.89
CA GLY A 99 9.22 -32.46 0.69
C GLY A 99 7.82 -32.05 1.13
N SER A 100 7.02 -31.50 0.20
CA SER A 100 5.77 -32.10 -0.30
C SER A 100 4.75 -31.01 -0.69
N LEU A 101 4.55 -30.86 -2.00
CA LEU A 101 3.45 -30.11 -2.60
C LEU A 101 2.17 -30.96 -2.53
N SER A 102 1.28 -30.66 -1.59
CA SER A 102 -0.16 -30.93 -1.72
C SER A 102 -0.94 -30.24 -0.60
N SER A 103 -1.37 -29.00 -0.86
CA SER A 103 -2.60 -28.36 -0.36
C SER A 103 -2.43 -26.85 -0.46
N PHE A 104 -3.34 -26.21 -1.19
CA PHE A 104 -3.74 -24.80 -1.11
C PHE A 104 -2.71 -23.85 -0.46
N GLU A 105 -1.94 -23.15 -1.29
CA GLU A 105 -0.93 -22.18 -0.84
C GLU A 105 -1.51 -21.24 0.20
N SER A 106 -0.94 -21.39 1.40
CA SER A 106 -1.18 -20.64 2.61
C SER A 106 -1.26 -19.15 2.32
N HIS A 107 -2.29 -18.50 2.86
CA HIS A 107 -2.47 -17.06 2.78
C HIS A 107 -1.24 -16.33 3.35
N GLN A 108 -0.37 -15.83 2.47
CA GLN A 108 0.87 -15.17 2.87
C GLN A 108 0.55 -13.80 3.49
N VAL A 109 0.66 -13.72 4.82
CA VAL A 109 0.57 -12.49 5.62
C VAL A 109 1.92 -11.73 5.65
N PHE A 110 2.99 -12.38 5.19
CA PHE A 110 4.37 -11.90 5.26
C PHE A 110 4.87 -11.31 3.93
N PRO A 111 5.85 -10.38 3.99
CA PRO A 111 6.39 -9.75 2.79
C PRO A 111 6.97 -10.80 1.84
N VAL A 112 6.51 -10.74 0.59
CA VAL A 112 7.21 -11.39 -0.53
C VAL A 112 8.61 -10.76 -0.59
N ARG A 113 9.68 -11.58 -0.62
CA ARG A 113 11.04 -11.07 -0.87
C ARG A 113 10.99 -10.24 -2.16
N HIS A 114 11.36 -8.96 -2.10
CA HIS A 114 11.19 -7.93 -3.15
C HIS A 114 9.86 -7.16 -3.20
N SER A 115 9.13 -7.04 -2.09
CA SER A 115 8.03 -6.07 -2.01
C SER A 115 8.56 -4.66 -2.28
N ILE A 116 7.93 -4.00 -3.24
CA ILE A 116 8.28 -2.64 -3.63
C ILE A 116 8.00 -1.72 -2.44
N SER A 117 9.01 -0.99 -1.98
CA SER A 117 8.83 0.05 -0.95
C SER A 117 7.78 1.06 -1.43
N ASP A 118 6.72 1.29 -0.66
CA ASP A 118 5.68 2.27 -1.02
C ASP A 118 6.26 3.67 -1.25
N LEU A 119 7.40 3.97 -0.62
CA LEU A 119 8.21 5.17 -0.83
C LEU A 119 9.61 4.82 -1.34
N GLY A 120 10.03 5.36 -2.49
CA GLY A 120 11.34 5.11 -3.11
C GLY A 120 11.30 5.44 -4.61
N GLU A 121 12.43 5.38 -5.33
CA GLU A 121 12.46 5.62 -6.79
C GLU A 121 11.66 4.56 -7.57
N ASP A 122 11.62 3.32 -7.07
CA ASP A 122 10.85 2.22 -7.66
C ASP A 122 9.46 2.03 -7.02
N GLY A 123 9.08 2.89 -6.06
CA GLY A 123 7.83 2.79 -5.30
C GLY A 123 6.59 3.18 -6.10
N PRO A 124 5.39 2.63 -5.83
CA PRO A 124 4.15 3.11 -6.48
C PRO A 124 3.82 4.57 -6.14
N ALA A 125 4.39 5.14 -5.07
CA ALA A 125 4.31 6.58 -4.79
C ALA A 125 5.43 7.41 -5.47
N ALA A 126 6.34 6.77 -6.21
CA ALA A 126 7.30 7.46 -7.07
C ALA A 126 6.55 8.19 -8.18
N VAL A 127 6.95 9.44 -8.41
CA VAL A 127 6.36 10.28 -9.44
C VAL A 127 6.66 9.65 -10.80
N HIS A 128 5.62 9.30 -11.57
CA HIS A 128 5.75 9.16 -13.03
C HIS A 128 6.12 10.53 -13.63
N GLY A 129 7.42 10.78 -13.68
CA GLY A 129 8.06 11.84 -14.45
C GLY A 129 9.34 11.24 -15.03
N GLU A 130 9.59 11.45 -16.32
CA GLU A 130 10.79 11.01 -17.03
C GLU A 130 12.06 11.61 -16.39
N PHE A 131 12.56 11.02 -15.30
CA PHE A 131 13.91 11.29 -14.78
C PHE A 131 14.42 10.05 -14.06
N THR A 132 15.21 9.26 -14.78
CA THR A 132 16.02 8.16 -14.21
C THR A 132 17.34 8.74 -13.72
N LEU A 133 17.38 9.18 -12.46
CA LEU A 133 18.65 9.31 -11.77
C LEU A 133 18.93 7.97 -11.08
N ARG A 134 20.00 7.28 -11.49
CA ARG A 134 20.44 6.05 -10.83
C ARG A 134 20.91 6.40 -9.42
N TRP A 135 20.14 6.01 -8.40
CA TRP A 135 20.67 5.90 -7.06
C TRP A 135 21.82 4.87 -7.05
N ARG A 136 22.97 5.23 -6.49
CA ARG A 136 24.06 4.29 -6.27
C ARG A 136 23.68 3.42 -5.08
N ASP A 137 23.48 2.13 -5.31
CA ASP A 137 23.20 1.08 -4.31
C ASP A 137 24.20 1.04 -3.13
N ASP A 138 25.33 1.75 -3.21
CA ASP A 138 26.45 1.66 -2.26
C ASP A 138 26.18 2.22 -0.85
N MET A 139 25.02 2.86 -0.58
CA MET A 139 24.67 3.35 0.77
C MET A 139 23.48 2.64 1.42
N ALA A 140 22.87 1.64 0.76
CA ALA A 140 21.77 0.83 1.29
C ALA A 140 22.19 -0.56 1.78
N ALA A 141 23.49 -0.80 1.97
CA ALA A 141 23.94 -1.86 2.86
C ALA A 141 23.61 -1.42 4.30
N SER A 142 22.39 -1.73 4.73
CA SER A 142 22.01 -1.66 6.14
C SER A 142 23.03 -2.47 6.92
N VAL A 143 23.84 -1.80 7.75
CA VAL A 143 24.41 -2.46 8.91
C VAL A 143 23.19 -2.93 9.71
N PRO A 144 22.97 -4.25 9.91
CA PRO A 144 21.88 -4.71 10.75
C PRO A 144 22.11 -4.11 12.12
N CYS A 145 21.22 -3.21 12.53
CA CYS A 145 21.24 -2.71 13.89
C CYS A 145 21.08 -3.94 14.79
N PRO A 146 21.98 -4.18 15.76
CA PRO A 146 21.87 -5.34 16.63
C PRO A 146 20.49 -5.29 17.31
N PRO A 147 19.76 -6.42 17.36
CA PRO A 147 18.50 -6.47 18.07
C PRO A 147 18.74 -6.00 19.52
N LEU A 148 17.83 -5.19 20.05
CA LEU A 148 17.83 -4.92 21.49
C LEU A 148 17.78 -6.29 22.18
N SER A 149 18.85 -6.64 22.89
CA SER A 149 19.02 -7.94 23.56
C SER A 149 18.10 -8.12 24.76
N THR A 150 17.36 -7.07 25.15
CA THR A 150 16.42 -7.06 26.27
C THR A 150 15.02 -7.28 25.73
N ALA A 151 14.30 -8.26 26.28
CA ALA A 151 12.89 -8.49 25.96
C ALA A 151 12.08 -7.19 26.15
N CYS A 152 11.40 -6.72 25.10
CA CYS A 152 10.67 -5.44 25.14
C CYS A 152 9.62 -5.37 26.26
N GLN A 153 9.13 -6.52 26.70
CA GLN A 153 8.22 -6.63 27.85
C GLN A 153 8.78 -6.05 29.15
N ALA A 154 10.11 -6.06 29.33
CA ALA A 154 10.77 -5.47 30.50
C ALA A 154 11.02 -3.96 30.38
N LEU A 155 10.85 -3.38 29.17
CA LEU A 155 11.05 -1.95 28.90
C LEU A 155 9.78 -1.13 29.08
N ILE A 156 8.60 -1.77 29.12
CA ILE A 156 7.31 -1.10 29.24
C ILE A 156 6.85 -1.21 30.68
N ASP A 157 7.06 -0.13 31.44
CA ASP A 157 6.50 0.05 32.77
C ASP A 157 5.02 0.49 32.69
N GLN A 158 4.39 0.65 33.86
CA GLN A 158 2.99 1.05 33.94
C GLN A 158 2.75 2.45 33.32
N ASP A 159 3.66 3.40 33.55
CA ASP A 159 3.50 4.77 33.04
C ASP A 159 3.57 4.81 31.50
N LEU A 160 4.52 4.09 30.91
CA LEU A 160 4.62 3.98 29.45
C LEU A 160 3.44 3.20 28.87
N HIS A 161 2.95 2.16 29.57
CA HIS A 161 1.74 1.45 29.20
C HIS A 161 0.53 2.41 29.11
N ASP A 162 0.25 3.14 30.20
CA ASP A 162 -0.89 4.05 30.29
C ASP A 162 -0.79 5.15 29.21
N PHE A 163 0.42 5.66 28.96
CA PHE A 163 0.67 6.63 27.89
C PHE A 163 0.40 6.07 26.49
N LEU A 164 0.89 4.86 26.17
CA LEU A 164 0.70 4.27 24.84
C LEU A 164 -0.75 3.85 24.60
N ILE A 165 -1.43 3.31 25.61
CA ILE A 165 -2.85 2.94 25.52
C ILE A 165 -3.72 4.18 25.33
N SER A 166 -3.54 5.23 26.15
CA SER A 166 -4.28 6.49 25.99
C SER A 166 -4.02 7.10 24.61
N THR A 167 -2.76 7.14 24.17
CA THR A 167 -2.41 7.62 22.82
C THR A 167 -3.17 6.84 21.74
N PHE A 168 -3.21 5.51 21.80
CA PHE A 168 -3.94 4.69 20.82
C PHE A 168 -5.45 4.92 20.87
N VAL A 169 -6.04 4.93 22.07
CA VAL A 169 -7.49 5.09 22.27
C VAL A 169 -7.94 6.46 21.78
N ASP A 170 -7.26 7.53 22.19
CA ASP A 170 -7.63 8.91 21.86
C ASP A 170 -7.47 9.22 20.37
N THR A 171 -6.55 8.52 19.68
CA THR A 171 -6.25 8.80 18.28
C THR A 171 -6.96 7.89 17.29
N LEU A 172 -7.10 6.60 17.61
CA LEU A 172 -7.50 5.58 16.64
C LEU A 172 -8.79 4.85 16.99
N GLN A 173 -9.19 4.73 18.25
CA GLN A 173 -10.41 3.96 18.58
C GLN A 173 -11.70 4.65 18.12
N GLY A 174 -11.75 5.99 18.10
CA GLY A 174 -12.87 6.73 17.50
C GLY A 174 -13.05 6.45 16.00
N PRO A 175 -12.03 6.68 15.15
CA PRO A 175 -12.12 6.46 13.71
C PRO A 175 -12.04 4.97 13.29
N TYR A 176 -11.30 4.15 14.04
CA TYR A 176 -11.07 2.73 13.79
C TYR A 176 -11.31 1.89 15.06
N PRO A 177 -12.57 1.67 15.43
CA PRO A 177 -12.92 0.85 16.58
C PRO A 177 -12.66 -0.64 16.30
N ILE A 178 -11.39 -1.08 16.36
CA ILE A 178 -10.97 -2.45 16.05
C ILE A 178 -11.15 -3.38 17.26
N LEU A 179 -10.71 -2.92 18.43
CA LEU A 179 -10.73 -3.66 19.70
C LEU A 179 -11.78 -3.06 20.64
N ASP A 180 -12.27 -3.85 21.61
CA ASP A 180 -13.07 -3.30 22.71
C ASP A 180 -12.15 -2.62 23.72
N SER A 181 -12.32 -1.30 23.91
CA SER A 181 -11.54 -0.50 24.85
C SER A 181 -11.66 -0.98 26.31
N ASN A 182 -12.71 -1.72 26.65
CA ASN A 182 -12.90 -2.27 27.99
C ASN A 182 -12.20 -3.62 28.21
N SER A 183 -11.49 -4.13 27.21
CA SER A 183 -10.83 -5.44 27.31
C SER A 183 -9.81 -5.47 28.45
N PRO A 184 -9.80 -6.51 29.29
CA PRO A 184 -8.96 -6.57 30.49
C PRO A 184 -7.46 -6.55 30.17
N PHE A 185 -7.05 -7.10 29.02
CA PHE A 185 -5.65 -7.11 28.59
C PHE A 185 -5.12 -5.71 28.23
N LEU A 186 -5.97 -4.72 28.01
CA LEU A 186 -5.55 -3.33 27.74
C LEU A 186 -5.33 -2.51 29.01
N GLN A 187 -5.67 -3.04 30.19
CA GLN A 187 -5.62 -2.29 31.46
C GLN A 187 -4.29 -2.39 32.20
N ARG A 188 -3.46 -3.38 31.83
CA ARG A 188 -2.18 -3.66 32.52
C ARG A 188 -1.10 -4.04 31.51
N PRO A 189 0.18 -3.73 31.80
CA PRO A 189 1.29 -4.10 30.93
C PRO A 189 1.50 -5.61 30.89
N LEU A 190 2.05 -6.08 29.76
CA LEU A 190 2.36 -7.49 29.47
C LEU A 190 3.12 -8.20 30.60
N SER A 191 4.00 -7.48 31.30
CA SER A 191 4.84 -8.01 32.39
C SER A 191 4.06 -8.42 33.63
N HIS A 192 2.82 -7.94 33.80
CA HIS A 192 1.97 -8.18 34.97
C HIS A 192 0.74 -9.05 34.65
N CYS A 193 0.66 -9.61 33.44
CA CYS A 193 -0.44 -10.48 33.03
C CYS A 193 -0.02 -11.95 33.13
N ASP A 194 -0.62 -12.68 34.08
CA ASP A 194 -0.13 -14.02 34.45
C ASP A 194 -0.36 -15.09 33.37
N LYS A 195 -1.33 -14.93 32.46
CA LYS A 195 -1.54 -15.75 31.25
C LYS A 195 -2.38 -14.99 30.21
N LEU A 196 -1.75 -14.47 29.17
CA LEU A 196 -2.44 -13.91 28.00
C LEU A 196 -2.50 -14.95 26.87
N SER A 197 -3.57 -14.92 26.09
CA SER A 197 -3.65 -15.69 24.85
C SER A 197 -2.63 -15.17 23.82
N PRO A 198 -2.28 -15.98 22.79
CA PRO A 198 -1.49 -15.52 21.65
C PRO A 198 -2.07 -14.25 21.02
N TRP A 199 -3.40 -14.21 20.86
CA TRP A 199 -4.13 -13.06 20.33
C TRP A 199 -4.02 -11.81 21.20
N GLU A 200 -4.22 -11.93 22.52
CA GLU A 200 -4.12 -10.78 23.44
C GLU A 200 -2.70 -10.21 23.45
N THR A 201 -1.70 -11.10 23.49
CA THR A 201 -0.28 -10.73 23.45
C THR A 201 0.07 -10.02 22.14
N CYS A 202 -0.38 -10.57 21.01
CA CYS A 202 -0.16 -9.97 19.69
C CYS A 202 -0.87 -8.61 19.57
N SER A 203 -2.13 -8.54 19.97
CA SER A 203 -2.94 -7.32 19.91
C SER A 203 -2.34 -6.20 20.74
N LEU A 204 -1.90 -6.49 21.97
CA LEU A 204 -1.28 -5.49 22.85
C LEU A 204 0.05 -4.97 22.29
N LYS A 205 0.91 -5.85 21.76
CA LYS A 205 2.15 -5.44 21.08
C LYS A 205 1.89 -4.60 19.84
N MET A 206 0.87 -4.95 19.05
CA MET A 206 0.45 -4.16 17.89
C MET A 206 -0.08 -2.78 18.29
N VAL A 207 -0.90 -2.69 19.34
CA VAL A 207 -1.40 -1.43 19.90
C VAL A 207 -0.22 -0.52 20.31
N TYR A 208 0.75 -1.05 21.06
CA TYR A 208 1.95 -0.27 21.42
C TYR A 208 2.75 0.16 20.20
N SER A 209 2.97 -0.72 19.23
CA SER A 209 3.69 -0.40 18.00
C SER A 209 3.02 0.76 17.26
N ILE A 210 1.70 0.68 17.07
CA ILE A 210 0.94 1.74 16.39
C ILE A 210 0.97 3.05 17.21
N ALA A 211 0.77 2.98 18.53
CA ALA A 211 0.80 4.15 19.42
C ALA A 211 2.13 4.90 19.36
N CYS A 212 3.26 4.17 19.24
CA CYS A 212 4.59 4.77 19.07
C CYS A 212 4.68 5.66 17.81
N HIS A 213 3.86 5.42 16.78
CA HIS A 213 3.79 6.27 15.59
C HIS A 213 2.79 7.43 15.71
N CYS A 214 1.82 7.36 16.62
CA CYS A 214 0.77 8.35 16.83
C CYS A 214 1.15 9.47 17.82
N ILE A 215 2.39 9.49 18.32
CA ILE A 215 2.85 10.52 19.26
C ILE A 215 2.77 11.92 18.61
N PRO A 216 2.26 12.94 19.35
CA PRO A 216 2.18 14.31 18.86
C PRO A 216 3.50 14.85 18.29
N ALA A 217 3.38 15.84 17.41
CA ALA A 217 4.50 16.49 16.73
C ALA A 217 5.38 15.56 15.85
N ASN A 218 4.91 14.35 15.54
CA ASN A 218 5.68 13.35 14.78
C ASN A 218 6.98 12.94 15.48
N ASP A 219 6.95 12.81 16.80
CA ASP A 219 8.10 12.34 17.58
C ASP A 219 8.58 10.97 17.08
N THR A 220 9.90 10.79 17.00
CA THR A 220 10.56 9.61 16.45
C THR A 220 11.22 8.75 17.53
N ARG A 221 11.24 9.19 18.79
CA ARG A 221 11.95 8.54 19.89
C ARG A 221 11.52 7.08 20.12
N LEU A 222 10.24 6.76 19.88
CA LEU A 222 9.71 5.40 20.08
C LEU A 222 9.60 4.56 18.80
N VAL A 223 10.07 5.05 17.64
CA VAL A 223 9.97 4.30 16.38
C VAL A 223 10.76 2.99 16.43
N LEU A 224 11.93 2.97 17.09
CA LEU A 224 12.70 1.74 17.25
C LEU A 224 11.97 0.73 18.15
N LEU A 225 11.31 1.19 19.22
CA LEU A 225 10.49 0.34 20.08
C LEU A 225 9.32 -0.26 19.28
N SER A 226 8.67 0.54 18.44
CA SER A 226 7.62 0.07 17.53
C SER A 226 8.10 -1.09 16.66
N ASP A 227 9.26 -0.96 16.02
CA ASP A 227 9.77 -1.98 15.10
C ASP A 227 10.07 -3.30 15.81
N VAL A 228 10.57 -3.26 17.05
CA VAL A 228 10.81 -4.48 17.84
C VAL A 228 9.51 -5.13 18.27
N LEU A 229 8.55 -4.33 18.77
CA LEU A 229 7.22 -4.83 19.17
C LEU A 229 6.47 -5.43 17.99
N TYR A 230 6.52 -4.79 16.82
CA TYR A 230 5.95 -5.31 15.58
C TYR A 230 6.57 -6.65 15.22
N LYS A 231 7.91 -6.76 15.23
CA LYS A 231 8.61 -8.01 14.92
C LYS A 231 8.21 -9.13 15.88
N GLU A 232 8.12 -8.85 17.18
CA GLU A 232 7.65 -9.84 18.16
C GLU A 232 6.17 -10.22 17.95
N ALA A 233 5.30 -9.26 17.62
CA ALA A 233 3.89 -9.51 17.37
C ALA A 233 3.68 -10.40 16.13
N THR A 234 4.47 -10.18 15.07
CA THR A 234 4.39 -10.98 13.84
C THR A 234 4.68 -12.48 14.06
N GLY A 235 5.38 -12.84 15.14
CA GLY A 235 5.62 -14.23 15.51
C GLY A 235 4.37 -15.02 15.92
N TYR A 236 3.28 -14.34 16.30
CA TYR A 236 2.02 -14.98 16.71
C TYR A 236 0.99 -15.03 15.57
N VAL A 237 1.23 -14.33 14.46
CA VAL A 237 0.23 -14.14 13.40
C VAL A 237 -0.14 -15.45 12.73
N GLU A 238 0.81 -16.34 12.48
CA GLU A 238 0.53 -17.66 11.88
C GLU A 238 -0.36 -18.53 12.77
N GLU A 239 -0.07 -18.54 14.08
CA GLU A 239 -0.85 -19.29 15.07
C GLU A 239 -2.28 -18.75 15.15
N ILE A 240 -2.44 -17.42 15.27
CA ILE A 240 -3.77 -16.80 15.39
C ILE A 240 -4.58 -17.01 14.10
N THR A 241 -3.98 -16.80 12.94
CA THR A 241 -4.70 -16.87 11.64
C THR A 241 -5.09 -18.27 11.23
N ALA A 242 -4.55 -19.30 11.88
CA ALA A 242 -4.97 -20.69 11.67
C ALA A 242 -6.45 -20.92 12.02
N ASP A 243 -6.96 -20.21 13.03
CA ASP A 243 -8.33 -20.38 13.53
C ASP A 243 -9.40 -19.74 12.65
N GLN A 244 -9.02 -18.79 11.77
CA GLN A 244 -9.92 -18.07 10.86
C GLN A 244 -11.19 -17.58 11.55
N ASN A 245 -11.03 -16.72 12.55
CA ASN A 245 -12.10 -16.16 13.39
C ASN A 245 -12.03 -14.62 13.43
N VAL A 246 -12.92 -13.97 14.18
CA VAL A 246 -12.93 -12.50 14.33
C VAL A 246 -11.61 -11.97 14.92
N GLU A 247 -10.99 -12.69 15.85
CA GLU A 247 -9.68 -12.35 16.45
C GLU A 247 -8.55 -12.35 15.41
N SER A 248 -8.58 -13.32 14.50
CA SER A 248 -7.70 -13.37 13.32
C SER A 248 -7.91 -12.14 12.47
N LEU A 249 -9.17 -11.78 12.17
CA LEU A 249 -9.47 -10.61 11.36
C LEU A 249 -8.97 -9.32 12.03
N GLN A 250 -9.24 -9.12 13.33
CA GLN A 250 -8.74 -7.98 14.10
C GLN A 250 -7.21 -7.87 14.03
N THR A 251 -6.51 -9.00 14.17
CA THR A 251 -5.04 -9.05 14.07
C THR A 251 -4.55 -8.57 12.71
N ILE A 252 -5.18 -9.01 11.61
CA ILE A 252 -4.81 -8.58 10.26
C ILE A 252 -5.15 -7.11 10.02
N VAL A 253 -6.28 -6.61 10.53
CA VAL A 253 -6.62 -5.19 10.44
C VAL A 253 -5.59 -4.33 11.20
N LEU A 254 -5.14 -4.76 12.37
CA LEU A 254 -4.06 -4.08 13.10
C LEU A 254 -2.75 -4.10 12.31
N LEU A 255 -2.40 -5.21 11.64
CA LEU A 255 -1.24 -5.28 10.75
C LEU A 255 -1.35 -4.28 9.61
N ALA A 256 -2.51 -4.24 8.93
CA ALA A 256 -2.77 -3.30 7.84
C ALA A 256 -2.68 -1.84 8.31
N LEU A 257 -3.19 -1.53 9.51
CA LEU A 257 -3.11 -0.20 10.10
C LEU A 257 -1.67 0.18 10.44
N ARG A 258 -0.89 -0.72 11.06
CA ARG A 258 0.55 -0.49 11.30
C ARG A 258 1.28 -0.30 9.97
N GLY A 259 0.92 -1.04 8.94
CA GLY A 259 1.50 -0.94 7.60
C GLY A 259 1.47 0.48 7.01
N GLN A 260 0.50 1.32 7.40
CA GLN A 260 0.45 2.71 6.97
C GLN A 260 1.60 3.59 7.49
N PHE A 261 2.35 3.10 8.48
CA PHE A 261 3.54 3.77 9.03
C PHE A 261 4.86 3.18 8.54
N ASP A 262 4.82 2.12 7.73
CA ASP A 262 6.01 1.42 7.22
C ASP A 262 6.14 1.55 5.70
N GLY A 263 6.93 2.53 5.28
CA GLY A 263 7.20 2.76 3.85
C GLY A 263 8.26 1.82 3.25
N ARG A 264 8.89 0.95 4.05
CA ARG A 264 10.01 0.11 3.59
C ARG A 264 9.53 -1.21 3.02
N ASN A 265 8.62 -1.88 3.72
CA ASN A 265 8.23 -3.25 3.40
C ASN A 265 7.07 -3.36 2.42
N GLY A 266 6.30 -2.28 2.16
CA GLY A 266 5.24 -2.27 1.13
C GLY A 266 4.12 -3.31 1.33
N SER A 267 3.99 -3.87 2.53
CA SER A 267 3.11 -5.01 2.81
C SER A 267 1.66 -4.61 3.10
N ALA A 268 1.36 -3.31 3.25
CA ALA A 268 0.04 -2.83 3.60
C ALA A 268 -1.03 -3.31 2.61
N GLY A 269 -0.74 -3.28 1.31
CA GLY A 269 -1.67 -3.79 0.27
C GLY A 269 -1.98 -5.28 0.41
N GLN A 270 -0.97 -6.09 0.75
CA GLN A 270 -1.13 -7.55 0.93
C GLN A 270 -1.98 -7.85 2.18
N GLN A 271 -1.71 -7.14 3.28
CA GLN A 271 -2.46 -7.27 4.53
C GLN A 271 -3.93 -6.86 4.35
N ILE A 272 -4.20 -5.77 3.62
CA ILE A 272 -5.56 -5.33 3.30
C ILE A 272 -6.29 -6.38 2.45
N ALA A 273 -5.64 -6.92 1.41
CA ALA A 273 -6.22 -7.95 0.57
C ALA A 273 -6.48 -9.25 1.33
N PHE A 274 -5.64 -9.58 2.31
CA PHE A 274 -5.88 -10.72 3.20
C PHE A 274 -7.05 -10.46 4.15
N ALA A 275 -7.10 -9.29 4.80
CA ALA A 275 -8.21 -8.89 5.67
C ALA A 275 -9.55 -8.97 4.95
N HIS A 276 -9.62 -8.43 3.72
CA HIS A 276 -10.86 -8.47 2.93
C HIS A 276 -11.30 -9.89 2.59
N ARG A 277 -10.36 -10.77 2.18
CA ARG A 277 -10.68 -12.18 1.90
C ARG A 277 -11.20 -12.91 3.13
N LEU A 278 -10.53 -12.73 4.28
CA LEU A 278 -10.94 -13.33 5.54
C LEU A 278 -12.30 -12.79 6.00
N GLU A 279 -12.56 -11.48 5.85
CA GLU A 279 -13.87 -10.89 6.15
C GLU A 279 -14.99 -11.47 5.29
N THR A 280 -14.75 -11.67 4.00
CA THR A 280 -15.74 -12.27 3.08
C THR A 280 -16.06 -13.71 3.50
N GLU A 281 -15.03 -14.48 3.84
CA GLU A 281 -15.17 -15.87 4.30
C GLU A 281 -15.96 -15.94 5.62
N LEU A 282 -15.62 -15.11 6.61
CA LEU A 282 -16.32 -15.06 7.90
C LEU A 282 -17.78 -14.65 7.74
N THR A 283 -18.06 -13.63 6.91
CA THR A 283 -19.43 -13.16 6.64
C THR A 283 -20.29 -14.23 5.98
N SER A 284 -19.68 -15.13 5.19
CA SER A 284 -20.41 -16.24 4.57
C SER A 284 -20.74 -17.38 5.54
N ARG A 285 -20.02 -17.49 6.67
CA ARG A 285 -20.08 -18.59 7.64
C ARG A 285 -20.85 -18.25 8.91
N GLU A 286 -20.82 -17.00 9.35
CA GLU A 286 -21.33 -16.59 10.66
C GLU A 286 -22.83 -16.24 10.65
N ALA A 287 -23.53 -16.61 11.72
CA ALA A 287 -24.94 -16.27 11.99
C ALA A 287 -25.07 -14.92 12.75
N ASP A 288 -26.30 -14.44 12.92
CA ASP A 288 -26.70 -13.07 13.34
C ASP A 288 -25.92 -12.40 14.50
N GLU A 289 -25.30 -13.14 15.43
CA GLU A 289 -24.66 -12.59 16.63
C GLU A 289 -23.31 -11.89 16.40
N ALA A 290 -22.48 -12.37 15.47
CA ALA A 290 -21.16 -11.77 15.18
C ALA A 290 -21.22 -10.66 14.11
N VAL A 291 -22.39 -10.49 13.49
CA VAL A 291 -22.67 -9.55 12.41
C VAL A 291 -22.26 -8.10 12.74
N PRO A 292 -22.49 -7.53 13.94
CA PRO A 292 -22.12 -6.14 14.22
C PRO A 292 -20.60 -5.91 14.23
N ALA A 293 -19.84 -6.84 14.82
CA ALA A 293 -18.38 -6.73 14.89
C ALA A 293 -17.75 -6.89 13.51
N LEU A 294 -18.23 -7.86 12.71
CA LEU A 294 -17.81 -8.04 11.32
C LEU A 294 -18.14 -6.83 10.44
N GLN A 295 -19.35 -6.28 10.54
CA GLN A 295 -19.73 -5.08 9.78
C GLN A 295 -18.84 -3.88 10.10
N ARG A 296 -18.50 -3.70 11.39
CA ARG A 296 -17.56 -2.68 11.84
C ARG A 296 -16.17 -2.88 11.22
N LEU A 297 -15.62 -4.10 11.29
CA LEU A 297 -14.31 -4.42 10.71
C LEU A 297 -14.30 -4.28 9.19
N LYS A 298 -15.39 -4.68 8.49
CA LYS A 298 -15.58 -4.48 7.05
C LYS A 298 -15.46 -3.01 6.65
N ARG A 299 -16.12 -2.10 7.39
CA ARG A 299 -16.03 -0.65 7.17
C ARG A 299 -14.59 -0.15 7.37
N ILE A 300 -13.90 -0.61 8.41
CA ILE A 300 -12.50 -0.23 8.69
C ILE A 300 -11.57 -0.70 7.55
N ILE A 301 -11.69 -1.95 7.11
CA ILE A 301 -10.92 -2.52 5.99
C ILE A 301 -11.15 -1.68 4.73
N TYR A 302 -12.40 -1.32 4.46
CA TYR A 302 -12.75 -0.46 3.33
C TYR A 302 -12.08 0.92 3.44
N CYS A 303 -12.14 1.58 4.60
CA CYS A 303 -11.50 2.88 4.83
C CYS A 303 -9.98 2.82 4.62
N ILE A 304 -9.30 1.84 5.22
CA ILE A 304 -7.85 1.66 5.10
C ILE A 304 -7.48 1.33 3.65
N SER A 305 -8.22 0.44 3.00
CA SER A 305 -8.03 0.11 1.58
C SER A 305 -8.13 1.34 0.70
N ASN A 306 -9.14 2.16 0.93
CA ASN A 306 -9.37 3.35 0.16
C ASN A 306 -8.29 4.42 0.38
N GLN A 307 -7.77 4.59 1.60
CA GLN A 307 -6.63 5.50 1.85
C GLN A 307 -5.40 5.13 1.03
N VAL A 308 -4.99 3.85 1.08
CA VAL A 308 -3.85 3.35 0.30
C VAL A 308 -4.12 3.52 -1.19
N SER A 309 -5.32 3.16 -1.62
CA SER A 309 -5.70 3.15 -3.03
C SER A 309 -5.74 4.57 -3.59
N THR A 310 -6.35 5.52 -2.88
CA THR A 310 -6.47 6.93 -3.27
C THR A 310 -5.10 7.59 -3.33
N ALA A 311 -4.24 7.37 -2.34
CA ALA A 311 -2.90 7.92 -2.33
C ALA A 311 -2.02 7.39 -3.49
N LEU A 312 -2.19 6.11 -3.86
CA LEU A 312 -1.43 5.46 -4.94
C LEU A 312 -2.12 5.55 -6.32
N ASP A 313 -3.15 6.39 -6.48
CA ASP A 313 -3.88 6.57 -7.74
C ASP A 313 -4.43 5.25 -8.36
N ARG A 314 -4.66 4.21 -7.55
CA ARG A 314 -5.11 2.87 -8.00
C ARG A 314 -6.50 2.52 -7.46
N PRO A 315 -7.38 1.82 -8.20
CA PRO A 315 -8.68 1.39 -7.68
C PRO A 315 -8.53 0.47 -6.46
N SER A 316 -9.42 0.60 -5.47
CA SER A 316 -9.40 -0.24 -4.26
C SER A 316 -9.79 -1.69 -4.54
N GLY A 317 -10.53 -1.95 -5.63
CA GLY A 317 -11.06 -3.27 -5.97
C GLY A 317 -12.16 -3.76 -5.03
N LEU A 318 -12.52 -2.99 -3.99
CA LEU A 318 -13.53 -3.35 -2.99
C LEU A 318 -14.84 -2.61 -3.29
N ALA A 319 -15.95 -3.34 -3.23
CA ALA A 319 -17.28 -2.74 -3.34
C ALA A 319 -17.64 -1.97 -2.06
N ALA A 320 -18.28 -0.82 -2.21
CA ALA A 320 -18.79 -0.06 -1.07
C ALA A 320 -19.95 -0.82 -0.40
N PRO A 321 -19.93 -1.01 0.93
CA PRO A 321 -21.06 -1.55 1.68
C PRO A 321 -22.34 -0.71 1.49
N GLU A 322 -23.50 -1.37 1.39
CA GLU A 322 -24.77 -0.75 0.95
C GLU A 322 -25.49 0.12 2.02
N ASN A 323 -25.04 0.11 3.29
CA ASN A 323 -25.80 0.69 4.40
C ASN A 323 -25.08 1.87 5.08
N LEU A 324 -25.57 3.09 4.82
CA LEU A 324 -25.19 4.34 5.49
C LEU A 324 -26.30 4.70 6.48
N THR A 325 -26.14 4.32 7.75
CA THR A 325 -27.22 4.38 8.77
C THR A 325 -27.17 5.63 9.65
N SER A 326 -26.01 6.27 9.80
CA SER A 326 -25.79 7.49 10.61
C SER A 326 -24.50 8.19 10.21
N THR A 327 -24.38 9.51 10.44
CA THR A 327 -23.18 10.32 10.18
C THR A 327 -22.68 11.04 11.45
N THR A 328 -23.09 10.56 12.63
CA THR A 328 -22.79 11.23 13.90
C THR A 328 -21.40 10.90 14.43
N ASP A 329 -20.88 9.73 14.08
CA ASP A 329 -19.68 9.12 14.66
C ASP A 329 -18.51 9.19 13.67
N GLU A 330 -17.28 9.24 14.19
CA GLU A 330 -16.07 9.43 13.38
C GLU A 330 -15.86 8.30 12.36
N ALA A 331 -16.06 7.05 12.77
CA ALA A 331 -15.95 5.88 11.90
C ALA A 331 -16.94 5.93 10.73
N ASP A 332 -18.18 6.36 10.99
CA ASP A 332 -19.19 6.51 9.95
C ASP A 332 -18.81 7.63 8.98
N VAL A 333 -18.34 8.78 9.48
CA VAL A 333 -17.88 9.88 8.62
C VAL A 333 -16.72 9.43 7.72
N LEU A 334 -15.70 8.76 8.26
CA LEU A 334 -14.60 8.23 7.46
C LEU A 334 -15.06 7.25 6.39
N PHE A 335 -16.02 6.39 6.73
CA PHE A 335 -16.61 5.46 5.78
C PHE A 335 -17.33 6.19 4.64
N HIS A 336 -18.12 7.23 4.95
CA HIS A 336 -18.75 8.08 3.94
C HIS A 336 -17.71 8.76 3.04
N LEU A 337 -16.63 9.30 3.62
CA LEU A 337 -15.55 9.94 2.85
C LEU A 337 -14.84 8.96 1.93
N ALA A 338 -14.55 7.75 2.43
CA ALA A 338 -13.95 6.69 1.62
C ALA A 338 -14.87 6.28 0.44
N ALA A 339 -16.18 6.25 0.66
CA ALA A 339 -17.14 6.01 -0.42
C ALA A 339 -17.11 7.15 -1.45
N LEU A 340 -17.06 8.41 -1.03
CA LEU A 340 -16.99 9.57 -1.94
C LEU A 340 -15.70 9.57 -2.79
N GLN A 341 -14.55 9.27 -2.20
CA GLN A 341 -13.27 9.26 -2.91
C GLN A 341 -13.24 8.23 -4.06
N LEU A 342 -13.94 7.10 -3.92
CA LEU A 342 -14.05 6.07 -4.97
C LEU A 342 -14.84 6.57 -6.20
N HIS A 343 -15.88 7.39 -6.00
CA HIS A 343 -16.76 7.86 -7.07
C HIS A 343 -16.05 8.72 -8.13
N MET A 344 -14.93 9.38 -7.77
CA MET A 344 -14.14 10.21 -8.69
C MET A 344 -13.37 9.44 -9.76
N ARG A 345 -13.18 8.12 -9.58
CA ARG A 345 -12.48 7.30 -10.58
C ARG A 345 -13.36 6.93 -11.78
N GLY A 346 -14.67 7.16 -11.67
CA GLY A 346 -15.66 6.74 -12.65
C GLY A 346 -16.14 7.83 -13.62
N ASP A 347 -15.51 9.01 -13.65
CA ASP A 347 -15.93 10.17 -14.46
C ASP A 347 -17.41 10.58 -14.23
N ARG A 348 -17.95 10.26 -13.04
CA ARG A 348 -19.33 10.57 -12.67
C ARG A 348 -19.42 12.00 -12.13
N PRO A 349 -20.50 12.74 -12.46
CA PRO A 349 -20.71 14.08 -11.93
C PRO A 349 -20.89 14.03 -10.40
N ILE A 350 -20.28 15.00 -9.72
CA ILE A 350 -20.38 15.17 -8.27
C ILE A 350 -21.82 15.57 -7.92
N ASP A 351 -22.47 14.84 -7.03
CA ASP A 351 -23.81 15.16 -6.56
C ASP A 351 -23.76 16.36 -5.59
N PRO A 352 -24.58 17.42 -5.80
CA PRO A 352 -24.69 18.54 -4.86
C PRO A 352 -24.91 18.13 -3.39
N ALA A 353 -25.60 17.02 -3.14
CA ALA A 353 -25.81 16.52 -1.78
C ALA A 353 -24.51 16.06 -1.11
N GLN A 354 -23.56 15.53 -1.88
CA GLN A 354 -22.24 15.11 -1.37
C GLN A 354 -21.39 16.33 -0.98
N LEU A 355 -21.48 17.41 -1.76
CA LEU A 355 -20.78 18.66 -1.45
C LEU A 355 -21.38 19.38 -0.23
N ASP A 356 -22.70 19.33 -0.08
CA ASP A 356 -23.40 19.84 1.10
C ASP A 356 -23.00 19.05 2.37
N PHE A 357 -22.92 17.72 2.27
CA PHE A 357 -22.39 16.88 3.35
C PHE A 357 -20.97 17.29 3.77
N LEU A 358 -20.05 17.46 2.81
CA LEU A 358 -18.69 17.88 3.12
C LEU A 358 -18.65 19.26 3.80
N THR A 359 -19.45 20.20 3.30
CA THR A 359 -19.51 21.56 3.84
C THR A 359 -20.01 21.55 5.29
N LYS A 360 -21.09 20.81 5.57
CA LYS A 360 -21.63 20.64 6.92
C LYS A 360 -20.67 19.92 7.85
N SER A 361 -20.03 18.85 7.37
CA SER A 361 -19.06 18.07 8.15
C SER A 361 -17.82 18.89 8.50
N MET A 362 -17.35 19.77 7.60
CA MET A 362 -16.22 20.67 7.89
C MET A 362 -16.53 21.73 8.95
N ALA A 363 -17.80 22.05 9.21
CA ALA A 363 -18.19 23.02 10.23
C ALA A 363 -18.17 22.45 11.67
N ARG A 364 -18.03 21.12 11.81
CA ARG A 364 -17.99 20.43 13.10
C ARG A 364 -16.55 20.15 13.53
N GLU A 365 -16.33 20.11 14.84
CA GLU A 365 -15.07 19.66 15.42
C GLU A 365 -14.98 18.13 15.38
N TRP A 366 -13.90 17.64 14.79
CA TRP A 366 -13.59 16.23 14.61
C TRP A 366 -12.15 15.96 15.00
N SER A 367 -11.80 14.70 15.26
CA SER A 367 -10.42 14.29 15.42
C SER A 367 -9.54 14.72 14.24
N PRO A 368 -8.22 14.91 14.46
CA PRO A 368 -7.30 15.30 13.39
C PRO A 368 -7.33 14.36 12.17
N LEU A 369 -7.57 13.06 12.38
CA LEU A 369 -7.64 12.06 11.31
C LEU A 369 -8.88 12.23 10.42
N VAL A 370 -10.05 12.47 11.02
CA VAL A 370 -11.28 12.75 10.27
C VAL A 370 -11.18 14.09 9.55
N ARG A 371 -10.64 15.13 10.23
CA ARG A 371 -10.45 16.47 9.63
C ARG A 371 -9.55 16.43 8.41
N THR A 372 -8.43 15.70 8.47
CA THR A 372 -7.55 15.54 7.31
C THR A 372 -8.19 14.74 6.20
N SER A 373 -8.89 13.66 6.51
CA SER A 373 -9.65 12.89 5.52
C SER A 373 -10.72 13.75 4.82
N LEU A 374 -11.36 14.69 5.53
CA LEU A 374 -12.27 15.68 4.96
C LEU A 374 -11.54 16.62 3.98
N CYS A 375 -10.39 17.17 4.39
CA CYS A 375 -9.57 18.04 3.55
C CYS A 375 -9.04 17.31 2.28
N GLU A 376 -8.57 16.08 2.43
CA GLU A 376 -8.13 15.21 1.33
C GLU A 376 -9.28 14.97 0.34
N THR A 377 -10.45 14.61 0.86
CA THR A 377 -11.66 14.40 0.04
C THR A 377 -12.07 15.68 -0.68
N ARG A 378 -12.12 16.82 0.01
CA ARG A 378 -12.48 18.11 -0.61
C ARG A 378 -11.49 18.51 -1.71
N PHE A 379 -10.18 18.38 -1.47
CA PHE A 379 -9.16 18.66 -2.47
C PHE A 379 -9.28 17.74 -3.68
N LEU A 380 -9.55 16.45 -3.45
CA LEU A 380 -9.74 15.46 -4.52
C LEU A 380 -10.99 15.77 -5.37
N LEU A 381 -12.12 16.07 -4.73
CA LEU A 381 -13.38 16.33 -5.45
C LEU A 381 -13.37 17.68 -6.18
N ARG A 382 -12.83 18.73 -5.54
CA ARG A 382 -12.86 20.10 -6.07
C ARG A 382 -11.51 20.78 -5.82
N PRO A 383 -10.50 20.50 -6.64
CA PRO A 383 -9.17 21.08 -6.47
C PRO A 383 -9.21 22.60 -6.74
N THR A 384 -9.08 23.38 -5.68
CA THR A 384 -8.91 24.84 -5.68
C THR A 384 -7.67 25.21 -4.85
N GLN A 385 -7.13 26.41 -5.04
CA GLN A 385 -6.02 26.91 -4.22
C GLN A 385 -6.38 26.87 -2.72
N GLU A 386 -7.61 27.24 -2.37
CA GLU A 386 -8.12 27.19 -0.99
C GLU A 386 -8.12 25.76 -0.43
N SER A 387 -8.64 24.79 -1.19
CA SER A 387 -8.68 23.39 -0.73
C SER A 387 -7.28 22.78 -0.57
N ALA A 388 -6.33 23.16 -1.44
CA ALA A 388 -4.95 22.73 -1.33
C ALA A 388 -4.26 23.34 -0.10
N MET A 389 -4.52 24.62 0.18
CA MET A 389 -4.02 25.28 1.39
C MET A 389 -4.59 24.66 2.66
N GLN A 390 -5.91 24.47 2.73
CA GLN A 390 -6.57 23.83 3.89
C GLN A 390 -6.02 22.42 4.15
N LEU A 391 -5.75 21.65 3.08
CA LEU A 391 -5.10 20.34 3.20
C LEU A 391 -3.70 20.45 3.81
N LEU A 392 -2.84 21.32 3.28
CA LEU A 392 -1.48 21.50 3.80
C LEU A 392 -1.46 22.03 5.24
N GLU A 393 -2.38 22.93 5.59
CA GLU A 393 -2.56 23.45 6.95
C GLU A 393 -3.03 22.35 7.89
N SER A 394 -3.93 21.49 7.43
CA SER A 394 -4.43 20.38 8.23
C SER A 394 -3.29 19.44 8.64
N TYR A 395 -2.32 19.14 7.76
CA TYR A 395 -1.14 18.32 8.11
C TYR A 395 -0.17 18.99 9.07
N MET A 396 -0.25 20.30 9.24
CA MET A 396 0.57 21.04 10.18
C MET A 396 -0.05 21.18 11.57
N GLY A 397 -1.32 20.79 11.74
CA GLY A 397 -2.03 20.86 13.01
C GLY A 397 -1.35 20.09 14.15
N ASP A 398 -1.59 20.55 15.36
CA ASP A 398 -1.19 19.86 16.59
C ASP A 398 -2.02 18.58 16.75
N GLY A 399 -1.37 17.48 17.15
CA GLY A 399 -2.02 16.15 17.24
C GLY A 399 -2.17 15.41 15.92
N MET A 400 -1.64 15.96 14.81
CA MET A 400 -1.64 15.27 13.53
C MET A 400 -0.78 14.02 13.50
N ILE A 401 -1.37 12.93 13.00
CA ILE A 401 -0.71 11.65 12.78
C ILE A 401 -0.32 11.59 11.31
N LEU A 402 0.99 11.54 11.06
CA LEU A 402 1.49 11.39 9.70
C LEU A 402 1.49 9.89 9.35
N THR A 403 1.01 9.57 8.15
CA THR A 403 1.19 8.26 7.49
C THR A 403 2.14 8.41 6.31
N ILE A 404 2.59 7.30 5.74
CA ILE A 404 3.47 7.33 4.55
C ILE A 404 2.83 8.08 3.38
N PHE A 405 1.50 8.08 3.30
CA PHE A 405 0.72 8.67 2.22
C PHE A 405 0.61 10.20 2.29
N VAL A 406 0.82 10.81 3.47
CA VAL A 406 0.80 12.28 3.63
C VAL A 406 1.80 12.95 2.70
N SER A 407 2.95 12.31 2.50
CA SER A 407 3.99 12.80 1.60
C SER A 407 3.51 12.94 0.14
N ARG A 408 2.68 12.01 -0.33
CA ARG A 408 2.11 11.99 -1.68
C ARG A 408 0.99 13.02 -1.84
N TRP A 409 0.08 13.12 -0.88
CA TRP A 409 -0.95 14.17 -0.85
C TRP A 409 -0.33 15.57 -0.85
N THR A 410 0.70 15.77 -0.03
CA THR A 410 1.46 17.03 0.02
C THR A 410 2.07 17.36 -1.33
N TYR A 411 2.70 16.37 -1.99
CA TYR A 411 3.27 16.54 -3.32
C TYR A 411 2.21 16.95 -4.36
N ASN A 412 1.04 16.31 -4.34
CA ASN A 412 -0.06 16.61 -5.25
C ASN A 412 -0.62 18.02 -5.02
N ALA A 413 -0.84 18.41 -3.76
CA ALA A 413 -1.33 19.74 -3.40
C ALA A 413 -0.35 20.85 -3.82
N VAL A 414 0.94 20.69 -3.52
CA VAL A 414 1.95 21.69 -3.91
C VAL A 414 2.12 21.75 -5.43
N THR A 415 2.12 20.61 -6.13
CA THR A 415 2.17 20.58 -7.59
C THR A 415 0.99 21.34 -8.20
N PHE A 416 -0.22 21.13 -7.67
CA PHE A 416 -1.41 21.85 -8.10
C PHE A 416 -1.27 23.37 -7.91
N LEU A 417 -0.73 23.80 -6.76
CA LEU A 417 -0.49 25.22 -6.50
C LEU A 417 0.55 25.82 -7.46
N LEU A 418 1.65 25.11 -7.74
CA LEU A 418 2.70 25.57 -8.64
C LEU A 418 2.22 25.70 -10.10
N SER A 419 1.31 24.84 -10.54
CA SER A 419 0.71 24.92 -11.88
C SER A 419 -0.18 26.16 -12.09
N ASN A 420 -0.65 26.80 -11.02
CA ASN A 420 -1.50 27.98 -11.05
C ASN A 420 -0.74 29.26 -10.65
N SER A 421 0.47 29.45 -11.22
CA SER A 421 1.46 30.46 -10.83
C SER A 421 0.96 31.90 -10.83
N GLY A 422 1.28 32.68 -9.79
CA GLY A 422 1.09 34.14 -9.77
C GLY A 422 0.80 34.77 -8.40
N ASP A 423 0.30 34.00 -7.44
CA ASP A 423 -0.26 34.52 -6.17
C ASP A 423 0.59 34.23 -4.92
N THR A 424 0.48 35.11 -3.91
CA THR A 424 1.05 34.94 -2.56
C THR A 424 0.65 33.59 -1.93
N ILE A 425 -0.56 33.11 -2.22
CA ILE A 425 -1.08 31.82 -1.75
C ILE A 425 -0.21 30.66 -2.25
N CYS A 426 0.25 30.72 -3.51
CA CYS A 426 1.11 29.69 -4.08
C CYS A 426 2.46 29.61 -3.33
N GLN A 427 3.07 30.75 -3.01
CA GLN A 427 4.33 30.80 -2.25
C GLN A 427 4.16 30.28 -0.83
N GLN A 428 3.07 30.66 -0.15
CA GLN A 428 2.75 30.16 1.20
C GLN A 428 2.54 28.65 1.20
N GLY A 429 1.73 28.14 0.27
CA GLY A 429 1.47 26.71 0.16
C GLY A 429 2.72 25.89 -0.21
N TYR A 430 3.58 26.42 -1.09
CA TYR A 430 4.88 25.80 -1.34
C TYR A 430 5.73 25.69 -0.07
N GLN A 431 5.89 26.79 0.68
CA GLN A 431 6.65 26.77 1.94
C GLN A 431 6.05 25.79 2.96
N LEU A 432 4.72 25.75 3.06
CA LEU A 432 4.00 24.88 3.97
C LEU A 432 4.20 23.40 3.61
N GLY A 433 4.00 23.04 2.35
CA GLY A 433 4.21 21.67 1.88
C GLY A 433 5.65 21.21 2.04
N MET A 434 6.64 22.09 1.82
CA MET A 434 8.05 21.79 2.08
C MET A 434 8.31 21.43 3.55
N ARG A 435 7.68 22.14 4.51
CA ARG A 435 7.76 21.80 5.94
C ARG A 435 7.08 20.48 6.26
N VAL A 436 5.92 20.19 5.65
CA VAL A 436 5.22 18.90 5.83
C VAL A 436 6.10 17.75 5.33
N LEU A 437 6.75 17.90 4.18
CA LEU A 437 7.69 16.88 3.65
C LEU A 437 8.93 16.71 4.54
N ASP A 438 9.46 17.78 5.13
CA ASP A 438 10.55 17.69 6.10
C ASP A 438 10.12 16.91 7.36
N ARG A 439 8.91 17.16 7.86
CA ARG A 439 8.33 16.40 8.99
C ARG A 439 8.19 14.92 8.63
N CYS A 440 7.65 14.60 7.46
CA CYS A 440 7.54 13.22 6.99
C CYS A 440 8.92 12.55 6.88
N ALA A 441 9.93 13.28 6.40
CA ALA A 441 11.29 12.79 6.23
C ALA A 441 12.01 12.39 7.53
N LEU A 442 11.50 12.81 8.69
CA LEU A 442 12.01 12.36 10.00
C LEU A 442 11.74 10.86 10.21
N LYS A 443 10.58 10.35 9.80
CA LYS A 443 10.21 8.92 9.88
C LYS A 443 10.56 8.17 8.59
N TRP A 444 10.36 8.80 7.43
CA TRP A 444 10.56 8.17 6.12
C TRP A 444 11.54 8.98 5.26
N PRO A 445 12.85 8.69 5.33
CA PRO A 445 13.88 9.44 4.60
C PRO A 445 13.64 9.54 3.09
N ASN A 446 12.96 8.55 2.49
CA ASN A 446 12.63 8.49 1.07
C ASN A 446 11.72 9.65 0.62
N THR A 447 10.97 10.27 1.53
CA THR A 447 10.17 11.47 1.23
C THR A 447 11.01 12.67 0.76
N ARG A 448 12.32 12.69 1.03
CA ARG A 448 13.24 13.73 0.53
C ARG A 448 13.30 13.79 -1.00
N VAL A 449 12.98 12.70 -1.69
CA VAL A 449 12.91 12.68 -3.16
C VAL A 449 11.78 13.59 -3.66
N LEU A 450 10.58 13.49 -3.06
CA LEU A 450 9.44 14.34 -3.41
C LEU A 450 9.73 15.81 -3.14
N ARG A 451 10.45 16.10 -2.04
CA ARG A 451 10.90 17.46 -1.72
C ARG A 451 11.81 18.03 -2.82
N ARG A 452 12.80 17.28 -3.28
CA ARG A 452 13.71 17.71 -4.36
C ARG A 452 12.96 17.92 -5.67
N ALA A 453 12.06 17.00 -6.02
CA ALA A 453 11.22 17.13 -7.22
C ALA A 453 10.37 18.41 -7.22
N LEU A 454 9.85 18.83 -6.06
CA LEU A 454 9.13 20.11 -5.94
C LEU A 454 10.06 21.32 -6.04
N GLN A 455 11.28 21.24 -5.51
CA GLN A 455 12.28 22.32 -5.64
C GLN A 455 12.65 22.55 -7.11
N ASP A 456 12.91 21.48 -7.85
CA ASP A 456 13.27 21.55 -9.26
C ASP A 456 12.11 22.11 -10.11
N ARG A 457 10.87 21.81 -9.74
CA ARG A 457 9.66 22.38 -10.38
C ARG A 457 9.46 23.86 -10.06
N ALA A 458 9.70 24.27 -8.81
CA ALA A 458 9.52 25.67 -8.40
C ALA A 458 10.62 26.58 -8.94
N TYR A 459 11.85 26.06 -9.06
CA TYR A 459 13.03 26.78 -9.54
C TYR A 459 13.73 25.93 -10.60
N PRO A 460 13.19 25.84 -11.83
CA PRO A 460 13.85 25.11 -12.89
C PRO A 460 15.24 25.70 -13.09
N SER A 461 16.27 24.86 -12.93
CA SER A 461 17.64 25.26 -13.18
C SER A 461 17.70 25.77 -14.61
N LYS A 462 18.17 27.01 -14.82
CA LYS A 462 18.46 27.51 -16.16
C LYS A 462 19.57 26.62 -16.74
N GLN A 463 19.19 25.65 -17.57
CA GLN A 463 20.11 24.93 -18.45
C GLN A 463 20.42 25.77 -19.68
#